data_AF-A0A0M9W9N9-F1
#
_entry.id   AF-A0A0M9W9N9-F1
#
_cell.length_a   1.000
_cell.length_b   1.000
_cell.length_c   1.000
_cell.angle_alpha   90.00
_cell.angle_beta   90.00
_cell.angle_gamma   90.00
#
_symmetry.space_group_name_H-M   'P 1'
#
loop_
_entity.id
_entity.type
_entity.pdbx_description
1 polymer ?
#
loop_
_entity_poly.entity_id
_entity_poly.type
_entity_poly.pdbx_seq_one_letter_code
_entity_poly.pdbx_strand_id
1 'polypeptide(L)'
;PPQNYGFGPPPVHPQRNRPPPSSRPPQSPVPPPLTAPSDDPQQLFPLFRAANSSHSGALTEGELGSALVNGDYTSFHPRTVRLMIRMFDRDGSGTISFDEFVSLWRYLAAWRELFDRFDEDRSGRVSQPEFEKALVAFGYRLSGKFISIIFGVFESKGKQMSNTPKDPRLTGMSFDLFVQACISLKRMTDVFKRYDDDRDGYITLSFEEALTEILLLQE
;
A
#
# COMPACT_ATOMS: atom_id res chain seq x y z
N PRO A 1 30.42 21.74 -42.10
CA PRO A 1 28.97 21.55 -42.33
C PRO A 1 28.18 22.82 -41.93
N PRO A 2 27.26 23.33 -42.77
CA PRO A 2 26.57 24.60 -42.53
C PRO A 2 25.41 24.49 -41.52
N GLN A 3 25.15 25.63 -40.87
CA GLN A 3 24.15 25.88 -39.81
C GLN A 3 22.74 26.13 -40.40
N ASN A 4 21.69 25.82 -39.61
CA ASN A 4 20.22 25.96 -39.83
C ASN A 4 19.46 24.78 -40.46
N TYR A 5 18.98 23.88 -39.60
CA TYR A 5 17.82 23.01 -39.88
C TYR A 5 16.83 23.15 -38.71
N GLY A 6 15.59 23.63 -38.94
CA GLY A 6 14.61 23.71 -37.85
C GLY A 6 13.38 24.61 -37.96
N PHE A 7 13.13 25.32 -39.07
CA PHE A 7 11.89 26.12 -39.19
C PHE A 7 11.22 25.95 -40.55
N GLY A 8 10.15 25.15 -40.57
CA GLY A 8 9.15 25.10 -41.64
C GLY A 8 7.76 24.95 -41.01
N PRO A 9 6.73 25.67 -41.49
CA PRO A 9 5.39 25.62 -40.91
C PRO A 9 4.67 24.30 -41.23
N PRO A 10 3.76 23.82 -40.37
CA PRO A 10 3.03 22.57 -40.60
C PRO A 10 1.94 22.74 -41.68
N PRO A 11 1.70 21.71 -42.52
CA PRO A 11 0.66 21.75 -43.54
C PRO A 11 -0.73 21.53 -42.95
N VAL A 12 -1.70 22.26 -43.49
CA VAL A 12 -3.14 22.16 -43.19
C VAL A 12 -3.72 20.98 -43.98
N HIS A 13 -4.37 20.03 -43.29
CA HIS A 13 -5.17 18.98 -43.94
C HIS A 13 -6.63 18.98 -43.46
N PRO A 14 -7.58 18.56 -44.33
CA PRO A 14 -8.98 18.94 -44.25
C PRO A 14 -9.81 18.02 -43.34
N GLN A 15 -10.86 18.60 -42.75
CA GLN A 15 -11.91 17.90 -42.00
C GLN A 15 -12.48 16.71 -42.79
N ARG A 16 -12.49 15.53 -42.16
CA ARG A 16 -13.19 14.34 -42.67
C ARG A 16 -14.20 13.88 -41.61
N ASN A 17 -15.48 13.95 -42.00
CA ASN A 17 -16.67 13.47 -41.27
C ASN A 17 -16.47 12.09 -40.65
N ARG A 18 -16.77 11.94 -39.35
CA ARG A 18 -16.95 10.64 -38.67
C ARG A 18 -18.37 10.55 -38.09
N PRO A 19 -19.11 9.44 -38.31
CA PRO A 19 -20.46 9.25 -37.76
C PRO A 19 -20.43 8.99 -36.24
N PRO A 20 -21.56 9.16 -35.52
CA PRO A 20 -21.61 9.12 -34.07
C PRO A 20 -21.55 7.67 -33.54
N PRO A 21 -20.81 7.39 -32.45
CA PRO A 21 -20.92 6.12 -31.75
C PRO A 21 -22.13 6.13 -30.81
N SER A 22 -23.12 5.34 -31.18
CA SER A 22 -24.22 4.88 -30.33
C SER A 22 -23.72 4.03 -29.15
N SER A 23 -24.37 4.24 -28.00
CA SER A 23 -24.54 3.28 -26.90
C SER A 23 -23.28 2.83 -26.15
N ARG A 24 -22.82 3.64 -25.18
CA ARG A 24 -21.93 3.15 -24.11
C ARG A 24 -22.75 2.26 -23.15
N PRO A 25 -22.30 1.03 -22.83
CA PRO A 25 -22.97 0.20 -21.82
C PRO A 25 -22.91 0.88 -20.44
N PRO A 26 -23.87 0.61 -19.54
CA PRO A 26 -23.93 1.23 -18.23
C PRO A 26 -22.66 0.89 -17.44
N GLN A 27 -21.99 1.92 -16.92
CA GLN A 27 -20.87 1.77 -16.00
C GLN A 27 -21.37 1.08 -14.73
N SER A 28 -20.75 -0.06 -14.40
CA SER A 28 -20.84 -0.66 -13.07
C SER A 28 -20.49 0.40 -12.02
N PRO A 29 -21.15 0.41 -10.85
CA PRO A 29 -20.91 1.42 -9.83
C PRO A 29 -19.44 1.36 -9.39
N VAL A 30 -18.71 2.43 -9.68
CA VAL A 30 -17.35 2.64 -9.17
C VAL A 30 -17.48 2.78 -7.64
N PRO A 31 -16.77 1.96 -6.84
CA PRO A 31 -16.75 2.15 -5.40
C PRO A 31 -16.21 3.56 -5.10
N PRO A 32 -16.82 4.31 -4.16
CA PRO A 32 -16.43 5.68 -3.92
C PRO A 32 -14.95 5.76 -3.50
N PRO A 33 -14.21 6.77 -3.97
CA PRO A 33 -12.88 7.03 -3.42
C PRO A 33 -13.02 7.24 -1.92
N LEU A 34 -12.10 6.66 -1.15
CA LEU A 34 -12.03 6.74 0.30
C LEU A 34 -11.88 8.21 0.73
N THR A 35 -12.99 8.95 0.83
CA THR A 35 -13.02 10.31 1.34
C THR A 35 -12.74 10.30 2.84
N ALA A 36 -12.11 11.38 3.33
CA ALA A 36 -11.62 11.59 4.69
C ALA A 36 -12.41 10.86 5.80
N PRO A 37 -11.73 10.29 6.81
CA PRO A 37 -12.37 9.48 7.82
C PRO A 37 -13.36 10.35 8.59
N SER A 38 -14.65 10.10 8.40
CA SER A 38 -15.61 10.47 9.42
C SER A 38 -15.32 9.63 10.66
N ASP A 39 -15.10 10.29 11.78
CA ASP A 39 -14.81 9.62 13.06
C ASP A 39 -16.01 8.86 13.63
N ASP A 40 -17.18 9.03 13.02
CA ASP A 40 -18.45 8.44 13.44
C ASP A 40 -18.57 6.98 12.95
N PRO A 41 -18.56 6.00 13.88
CA PRO A 41 -18.73 4.59 13.53
C PRO A 41 -19.98 4.32 12.68
N GLN A 42 -21.05 5.09 12.88
CA GLN A 42 -22.31 4.87 12.15
C GLN A 42 -22.17 5.09 10.64
N GLN A 43 -21.23 5.92 10.21
CA GLN A 43 -20.96 6.17 8.80
C GLN A 43 -20.10 5.07 8.16
N LEU A 44 -19.42 4.26 8.98
CA LEU A 44 -18.61 3.12 8.52
C LEU A 44 -19.44 1.84 8.36
N PHE A 45 -20.62 1.78 8.99
CA PHE A 45 -21.49 0.60 8.91
C PHE A 45 -21.96 0.24 7.49
N PRO A 46 -22.32 1.20 6.60
CA PRO A 46 -22.61 0.89 5.20
C PRO A 46 -21.42 0.30 4.45
N LEU A 47 -20.20 0.78 4.72
CA LEU A 47 -18.97 0.28 4.11
C LEU A 47 -18.66 -1.14 4.58
N PHE A 48 -18.78 -1.39 5.89
CA PHE A 48 -18.65 -2.72 6.46
C PHE A 48 -19.65 -3.70 5.84
N ARG A 49 -20.92 -3.29 5.71
CA ARG A 49 -21.96 -4.11 5.09
C ARG A 49 -21.67 -4.39 3.61
N ALA A 50 -21.14 -3.41 2.87
CA ALA A 50 -20.77 -3.58 1.47
C ALA A 50 -19.61 -4.58 1.31
N ALA A 51 -18.65 -4.57 2.24
CA ALA A 51 -17.55 -5.55 2.26
C ALA A 51 -18.03 -6.96 2.69
N ASN A 52 -18.99 -7.04 3.63
CA ASN A 52 -19.53 -8.29 4.16
C ASN A 52 -20.55 -8.92 3.20
N SER A 53 -20.05 -9.44 2.08
CA SER A 53 -20.86 -10.05 1.02
C SER A 53 -21.55 -11.34 1.49
N SER A 54 -20.97 -12.06 2.45
CA SER A 54 -21.57 -13.26 3.03
C SER A 54 -22.69 -12.98 4.03
N HIS A 55 -22.82 -11.73 4.50
CA HIS A 55 -23.71 -11.33 5.59
C HIS A 55 -23.50 -12.13 6.90
N SER A 56 -22.28 -12.61 7.13
CA SER A 56 -21.92 -13.40 8.32
C SER A 56 -21.84 -12.57 9.61
N GLY A 57 -21.71 -11.24 9.48
CA GLY A 57 -21.51 -10.33 10.61
C GLY A 57 -20.04 -10.04 10.94
N ALA A 58 -19.09 -10.75 10.31
CA ALA A 58 -17.66 -10.46 10.38
C ALA A 58 -17.01 -10.55 8.98
N LEU A 59 -15.91 -9.86 8.75
CA LEU A 59 -15.20 -9.89 7.47
C LEU A 59 -14.11 -10.96 7.49
N THR A 60 -14.20 -11.90 6.55
CA THR A 60 -13.13 -12.87 6.29
C THR A 60 -11.96 -12.22 5.54
N GLU A 61 -10.81 -12.90 5.48
CA GLU A 61 -9.66 -12.46 4.68
C GLU A 61 -10.02 -12.19 3.22
N GLY A 62 -10.85 -13.04 2.61
CA GLY A 62 -11.30 -12.88 1.24
C GLY A 62 -12.19 -11.65 1.05
N GLU A 63 -13.11 -11.40 1.97
CA GLU A 63 -14.02 -10.25 1.92
C GLU A 63 -13.28 -8.94 2.15
N LEU A 64 -12.39 -8.89 3.16
CA LEU A 64 -11.58 -7.73 3.43
C LEU A 64 -10.62 -7.42 2.26
N GLY A 65 -9.97 -8.45 1.71
CA GLY A 65 -9.08 -8.29 0.56
C GLY A 65 -9.79 -7.84 -0.71
N SER A 66 -11.03 -8.27 -0.91
CA SER A 66 -11.85 -7.83 -2.05
C SER A 66 -12.40 -6.41 -1.89
N ALA A 67 -12.64 -5.99 -0.64
CA ALA A 67 -13.11 -4.64 -0.33
C ALA A 67 -12.00 -3.58 -0.39
N LEU A 68 -10.74 -3.97 -0.23
CA LEU A 68 -9.59 -3.07 -0.23
C LEU A 68 -8.94 -2.98 -1.62
N VAL A 69 -8.87 -1.76 -2.14
CA VAL A 69 -8.25 -1.44 -3.43
C VAL A 69 -7.19 -0.36 -3.23
N ASN A 70 -6.03 -0.54 -3.84
CA ASN A 70 -4.92 0.41 -3.82
C ASN A 70 -5.27 1.69 -4.61
N GLY A 71 -4.49 2.75 -4.42
CA GLY A 71 -4.67 4.01 -5.17
C GLY A 71 -4.49 3.85 -6.68
N ASP A 72 -3.75 2.83 -7.11
CA ASP A 72 -3.52 2.45 -8.50
C ASP A 72 -4.51 1.39 -9.03
N TYR A 73 -5.62 1.17 -8.33
CA TYR A 73 -6.68 0.21 -8.65
C TYR A 73 -6.26 -1.27 -8.59
N THR A 74 -5.09 -1.58 -8.06
CA THR A 74 -4.68 -2.97 -7.80
C THR A 74 -5.30 -3.50 -6.50
N SER A 75 -5.52 -4.80 -6.42
CA SER A 75 -5.97 -5.46 -5.18
C SER A 75 -4.84 -5.46 -4.14
N PHE A 76 -5.21 -5.37 -2.86
CA PHE A 76 -4.25 -5.51 -1.77
C PHE A 76 -3.60 -6.90 -1.78
N HIS A 77 -2.32 -6.93 -1.45
CA HIS A 77 -1.56 -8.16 -1.31
C HIS A 77 -2.15 -9.00 -0.15
N PRO A 78 -2.45 -10.30 -0.34
CA PRO A 78 -3.10 -11.11 0.70
C PRO A 78 -2.34 -11.14 2.03
N ARG A 79 -1.00 -11.13 1.98
CA ARG A 79 -0.17 -11.03 3.20
C ARG A 79 -0.41 -9.73 3.97
N THR A 80 -0.68 -8.62 3.29
CA THR A 80 -1.00 -7.34 3.93
C THR A 80 -2.39 -7.41 4.57
N VAL A 81 -3.38 -8.01 3.89
CA VAL A 81 -4.72 -8.25 4.46
C VAL A 81 -4.64 -9.14 5.70
N ARG A 82 -3.90 -10.26 5.63
CA ARG A 82 -3.69 -11.17 6.77
C ARG A 82 -2.95 -10.51 7.94
N LEU A 83 -2.02 -9.60 7.64
CA LEU A 83 -1.35 -8.80 8.66
C LEU A 83 -2.34 -7.84 9.33
N MET A 84 -3.20 -7.18 8.55
CA MET A 84 -4.24 -6.28 9.06
C MET A 84 -5.23 -7.02 9.96
N ILE A 85 -5.70 -8.21 9.55
CA ILE A 85 -6.58 -9.02 10.39
C ILE A 85 -5.90 -9.31 11.72
N ARG A 86 -4.68 -9.85 11.70
CA ARG A 86 -3.96 -10.21 12.94
C ARG A 86 -3.65 -9.03 13.87
N MET A 87 -3.53 -7.82 13.33
CA MET A 87 -3.30 -6.63 14.16
C MET A 87 -4.56 -6.14 14.88
N PHE A 88 -5.74 -6.44 14.35
CA PHE A 88 -7.01 -5.86 14.80
C PHE A 88 -8.01 -6.89 15.32
N ASP A 89 -7.83 -8.17 15.00
CA ASP A 89 -8.55 -9.32 15.54
C ASP A 89 -8.14 -9.54 17.01
N ARG A 90 -8.97 -9.03 17.93
CA ARG A 90 -8.74 -9.07 19.37
C ARG A 90 -9.28 -10.35 19.99
N ASP A 91 -10.32 -10.92 19.38
CA ASP A 91 -10.98 -12.13 19.87
C ASP A 91 -10.37 -13.43 19.31
N GLY A 92 -9.47 -13.31 18.33
CA GLY A 92 -8.77 -14.44 17.71
C GLY A 92 -9.67 -15.25 16.78
N SER A 93 -10.76 -14.65 16.30
CA SER A 93 -11.72 -15.32 15.41
C SER A 93 -11.17 -15.62 14.02
N GLY A 94 -10.06 -14.98 13.62
CA GLY A 94 -9.54 -15.00 12.26
C GLY A 94 -10.38 -14.16 11.29
N THR A 95 -11.32 -13.37 11.81
CA THR A 95 -12.21 -12.48 11.07
C THR A 95 -12.21 -11.09 11.71
N ILE A 96 -12.83 -10.11 11.05
CA ILE A 96 -12.92 -8.74 11.57
C ILE A 96 -14.37 -8.40 11.85
N SER A 97 -14.71 -8.26 13.12
CA SER A 97 -16.00 -7.73 13.58
C SER A 97 -16.15 -6.25 13.23
N PHE A 98 -17.36 -5.69 13.41
CA PHE A 98 -17.61 -4.29 13.09
C PHE A 98 -16.76 -3.33 13.96
N ASP A 99 -16.65 -3.59 15.26
CA ASP A 99 -15.84 -2.76 16.17
C ASP A 99 -14.34 -2.78 15.81
N GLU A 100 -13.83 -3.94 15.39
CA GLU A 100 -12.46 -4.09 14.90
C GLU A 100 -12.29 -3.41 13.54
N PHE A 101 -13.30 -3.47 12.68
CA PHE A 101 -13.30 -2.77 11.39
C PHE A 101 -13.21 -1.26 11.57
N VAL A 102 -13.93 -0.67 12.54
CA VAL A 102 -13.83 0.77 12.84
C VAL A 102 -12.38 1.15 13.20
N SER A 103 -11.72 0.30 14.01
CA SER A 103 -10.32 0.51 14.40
C SER A 103 -9.37 0.37 13.21
N LEU A 104 -9.56 -0.67 12.39
CA LEU A 104 -8.79 -0.91 11.16
C LEU A 104 -8.98 0.23 10.16
N TRP A 105 -10.19 0.75 10.00
CA TRP A 105 -10.49 1.85 9.09
C TRP A 105 -9.76 3.12 9.48
N ARG A 106 -9.80 3.49 10.76
CA ARG A 106 -9.04 4.65 11.28
C ARG A 106 -7.55 4.49 11.04
N TYR A 107 -7.02 3.29 11.25
CA TYR A 107 -5.63 2.97 10.95
C TYR A 107 -5.30 3.16 9.47
N LEU A 108 -6.12 2.59 8.57
CA LEU A 108 -5.96 2.75 7.13
C LEU A 108 -6.05 4.20 6.67
N ALA A 109 -6.95 5.00 7.26
CA ALA A 109 -7.11 6.40 6.94
C ALA A 109 -5.88 7.22 7.35
N ALA A 110 -5.31 6.96 8.53
CA ALA A 110 -4.05 7.59 8.95
C ALA A 110 -2.88 7.22 8.04
N TRP A 111 -2.79 5.94 7.62
CA TRP A 111 -1.80 5.51 6.64
C TRP A 111 -2.01 6.14 5.26
N ARG A 112 -3.27 6.34 4.85
CA ARG A 112 -3.59 7.01 3.59
C ARG A 112 -3.12 8.46 3.60
N GLU A 113 -3.38 9.21 4.67
CA GLU A 113 -2.88 10.59 4.80
C GLU A 113 -1.35 10.64 4.73
N LEU A 114 -0.69 9.65 5.33
CA LEU A 114 0.75 9.53 5.30
C LEU A 114 1.28 9.20 3.90
N PHE A 115 0.61 8.29 3.21
CA PHE A 115 0.94 7.93 1.83
C PHE A 115 0.77 9.13 0.90
N ASP A 116 -0.36 9.83 0.97
CA ASP A 116 -0.66 10.99 0.12
C ASP A 116 0.31 12.16 0.37
N ARG A 117 0.94 12.21 1.56
CA ARG A 117 2.00 13.17 1.86
C ARG A 117 3.32 12.86 1.16
N PHE A 118 3.62 11.59 0.94
CA PHE A 118 4.89 11.14 0.36
C PHE A 118 4.80 10.80 -1.13
N ASP A 119 3.61 10.45 -1.64
CA ASP A 119 3.29 10.34 -3.06
C ASP A 119 3.18 11.75 -3.67
N GLU A 120 4.33 12.41 -3.86
CA GLU A 120 4.42 13.81 -4.27
C GLU A 120 3.90 14.01 -5.70
N ASP A 121 4.11 13.00 -6.55
CA ASP A 121 3.66 13.01 -7.94
C ASP A 121 2.23 12.50 -8.14
N ARG A 122 1.57 12.04 -7.05
CA ARG A 122 0.23 11.46 -7.06
C ARG A 122 0.08 10.34 -8.07
N SER A 123 1.15 9.57 -8.27
CA SER A 123 1.14 8.40 -9.16
C SER A 123 0.33 7.25 -8.57
N GLY A 124 -0.03 7.30 -7.29
CA GLY A 124 -0.67 6.22 -6.56
C GLY A 124 0.31 5.12 -6.13
N ARG A 125 1.62 5.37 -6.29
CA ARG A 125 2.71 4.45 -5.94
C ARG A 125 3.86 5.24 -5.32
N VAL A 126 4.53 4.66 -4.34
CA VAL A 126 5.70 5.27 -3.69
C VAL A 126 6.97 4.83 -4.40
N SER A 127 7.67 5.79 -4.99
CA SER A 127 9.00 5.61 -5.58
C SER A 127 10.08 5.46 -4.50
N GLN A 128 11.28 5.02 -4.91
CA GLN A 128 12.38 4.85 -3.95
C GLN A 128 12.79 6.17 -3.25
N PRO A 129 12.92 7.32 -3.94
CA PRO A 129 13.22 8.60 -3.28
C PRO A 129 12.14 9.04 -2.29
N GLU A 130 10.87 8.79 -2.60
CA GLU A 130 9.74 9.11 -1.70
C GLU A 130 9.75 8.19 -0.47
N PHE A 131 10.06 6.91 -0.65
CA PHE A 131 10.24 5.99 0.45
C PHE A 131 11.38 6.41 1.38
N GLU A 132 12.51 6.87 0.83
CA GLU A 132 13.62 7.41 1.61
C GLU A 132 13.19 8.63 2.44
N LYS A 133 12.47 9.59 1.84
CA LYS A 133 11.90 10.73 2.57
C LYS A 133 10.96 10.28 3.68
N ALA A 134 10.10 9.29 3.43
CA ALA A 134 9.17 8.76 4.42
C ALA A 134 9.90 8.15 5.62
N LEU A 135 10.94 7.34 5.39
CA LEU A 135 11.73 6.75 6.46
C LEU A 135 12.44 7.81 7.30
N VAL A 136 13.00 8.84 6.68
CA VAL A 136 13.61 9.97 7.39
C VAL A 136 12.57 10.71 8.23
N ALA A 137 11.37 10.95 7.69
CA ALA A 137 10.28 11.60 8.43
C ALA A 137 9.78 10.76 9.62
N PHE A 138 9.90 9.44 9.56
CA PHE A 138 9.62 8.53 10.69
C PHE A 138 10.75 8.48 11.72
N GLY A 139 11.83 9.22 11.50
CA GLY A 139 12.99 9.28 12.40
C GLY A 139 14.02 8.17 12.18
N TYR A 140 13.93 7.41 11.07
CA TYR A 140 14.95 6.42 10.74
C TYR A 140 16.19 7.08 10.15
N ARG A 141 17.37 6.61 10.58
CA ARG A 141 18.68 7.00 10.06
C ARG A 141 19.33 5.81 9.38
N LEU A 142 18.88 5.50 8.17
CA LEU A 142 19.33 4.35 7.39
C LEU A 142 20.22 4.78 6.24
N SER A 143 21.17 3.94 5.86
CA SER A 143 21.98 4.19 4.66
C SER A 143 21.15 4.00 3.40
N GLY A 144 21.38 4.81 2.36
CA GLY A 144 20.69 4.67 1.08
C GLY A 144 20.81 3.26 0.47
N LYS A 145 21.94 2.58 0.69
CA LYS A 145 22.13 1.17 0.29
C LYS A 145 21.13 0.23 0.96
N PHE A 146 20.91 0.40 2.27
CA PHE A 146 19.94 -0.42 3.00
C PHE A 146 18.50 -0.09 2.62
N ILE A 147 18.20 1.18 2.36
CA ILE A 147 16.89 1.60 1.84
C ILE A 147 16.61 0.93 0.48
N SER A 148 17.59 0.88 -0.42
CA SER A 148 17.46 0.15 -1.70
C SER A 148 17.15 -1.34 -1.49
N ILE A 149 17.75 -1.97 -0.47
CA ILE A 149 17.49 -3.38 -0.16
C ILE A 149 16.04 -3.56 0.31
N ILE A 150 15.59 -2.75 1.27
CA ILE A 150 14.20 -2.81 1.76
C ILE A 150 13.23 -2.61 0.59
N PHE A 151 13.43 -1.55 -0.18
CA PHE A 151 12.59 -1.22 -1.32
C PHE A 151 12.52 -2.37 -2.33
N GLY A 152 13.67 -2.93 -2.71
CA GLY A 152 13.74 -4.05 -3.65
C GLY A 152 13.08 -5.32 -3.12
N VAL A 153 13.18 -5.62 -1.82
CA VAL A 153 12.52 -6.78 -1.21
C VAL A 153 10.99 -6.68 -1.31
N PHE A 154 10.42 -5.51 -1.00
CA PHE A 154 8.96 -5.34 -1.03
C PHE A 154 8.41 -5.14 -2.44
N GLU A 155 9.12 -4.42 -3.31
CA GLU A 155 8.72 -4.27 -4.70
C GLU A 155 8.75 -5.63 -5.44
N SER A 156 9.75 -6.48 -5.16
CA SER A 156 9.84 -7.84 -5.71
C SER A 156 8.68 -8.73 -5.25
N LYS A 157 8.25 -8.61 -3.98
CA LYS A 157 7.06 -9.30 -3.46
C LYS A 157 5.79 -8.92 -4.23
N GLY A 158 5.61 -7.64 -4.55
CA GLY A 158 4.52 -7.17 -5.40
C GLY A 158 4.54 -7.75 -6.82
N LYS A 159 5.74 -7.81 -7.42
CA LYS A 159 5.95 -8.31 -8.78
C LYS A 159 5.63 -9.80 -8.95
N GLN A 160 5.76 -10.62 -7.90
CA GLN A 160 5.41 -12.04 -7.98
C GLN A 160 3.90 -12.31 -7.99
N MET A 161 3.09 -11.37 -7.48
CA MET A 161 1.63 -11.53 -7.38
C MET A 161 0.88 -10.89 -8.56
N SER A 162 1.48 -9.86 -9.16
CA SER A 162 0.94 -9.15 -10.32
C SER A 162 1.21 -9.94 -11.61
N ASN A 163 0.19 -10.61 -12.15
CA ASN A 163 0.19 -11.14 -13.54
C ASN A 163 0.19 -10.03 -14.61
N THR A 164 0.22 -8.76 -14.18
CA THR A 164 0.29 -7.59 -15.04
C THR A 164 1.62 -7.60 -15.78
N PRO A 165 1.62 -7.38 -17.12
CA PRO A 165 2.86 -7.23 -17.89
C PRO A 165 3.78 -6.24 -17.20
N LYS A 166 5.11 -6.47 -17.32
CA LYS A 166 6.14 -5.52 -16.89
C LYS A 166 5.93 -4.17 -17.59
N ASP A 167 5.01 -3.35 -17.10
CA ASP A 167 4.90 -1.97 -17.51
C ASP A 167 6.04 -1.24 -16.80
N PRO A 168 7.07 -0.77 -17.53
CA PRO A 168 8.16 -0.02 -16.95
C PRO A 168 7.70 1.29 -16.30
N ARG A 169 6.44 1.69 -16.50
CA ARG A 169 5.81 2.87 -15.88
C ARG A 169 5.22 2.60 -14.49
N LEU A 170 5.04 1.33 -14.09
CA LEU A 170 4.50 0.95 -12.77
C LEU A 170 5.62 0.61 -11.77
N THR A 171 6.71 1.37 -11.82
CA THR A 171 7.81 1.27 -10.83
C THR A 171 7.39 1.94 -9.54
N GLY A 172 7.60 1.28 -8.40
CA GLY A 172 7.16 1.82 -7.11
C GLY A 172 6.35 0.81 -6.29
N MET A 173 6.35 1.02 -4.99
CA MET A 173 5.52 0.26 -4.06
C MET A 173 4.09 0.79 -4.09
N SER A 174 3.13 -0.10 -4.28
CA SER A 174 1.71 0.21 -4.05
C SER A 174 1.47 0.51 -2.55
N PHE A 175 0.34 1.14 -2.25
CA PHE A 175 -0.03 1.55 -0.88
C PHE A 175 0.09 0.41 0.14
N ASP A 176 -0.47 -0.76 -0.17
CA ASP A 176 -0.39 -1.96 0.66
C ASP A 176 1.05 -2.45 0.90
N LEU A 177 1.94 -2.38 -0.09
CA LEU A 177 3.35 -2.75 0.05
C LEU A 177 4.11 -1.72 0.88
N PHE A 178 3.81 -0.43 0.73
CA PHE A 178 4.38 0.62 1.56
C PHE A 178 3.99 0.40 3.03
N VAL A 179 2.70 0.20 3.32
CA VAL A 179 2.20 -0.11 4.67
C VAL A 179 2.88 -1.36 5.21
N GLN A 180 2.99 -2.42 4.41
CA GLN A 180 3.66 -3.65 4.81
C GLN A 180 5.15 -3.41 5.15
N ALA A 181 5.87 -2.67 4.31
CA ALA A 181 7.28 -2.35 4.52
C ALA A 181 7.50 -1.57 5.83
N CYS A 182 6.66 -0.57 6.08
CA CYS A 182 6.75 0.24 7.29
C CYS A 182 6.41 -0.54 8.56
N ILE A 183 5.36 -1.38 8.54
CA ILE A 183 5.01 -2.22 9.69
C ILE A 183 6.12 -3.24 9.96
N SER A 184 6.62 -3.92 8.92
CA SER A 184 7.74 -4.86 9.08
C SER A 184 8.98 -4.16 9.66
N LEU A 185 9.34 -2.99 9.15
CA LEU A 185 10.47 -2.21 9.67
C LEU A 185 10.28 -1.80 11.13
N LYS A 186 9.08 -1.36 11.49
CA LYS A 186 8.75 -1.01 12.88
C LYS A 186 8.86 -2.22 13.81
N ARG A 187 8.32 -3.38 13.42
CA ARG A 187 8.43 -4.62 14.20
C ARG A 187 9.88 -5.04 14.41
N MET A 188 10.69 -5.04 13.33
CA MET A 188 12.12 -5.36 13.42
C MET A 188 12.86 -4.37 14.34
N THR A 189 12.51 -3.08 14.27
CA THR A 189 13.08 -2.03 15.13
C THR A 189 12.68 -2.21 16.59
N ASP A 190 11.43 -2.61 16.87
CA ASP A 190 10.95 -2.84 18.24
C ASP A 190 11.56 -4.10 18.86
N VAL A 191 11.83 -5.13 18.05
CA VAL A 191 12.65 -6.26 18.48
C VAL A 191 14.06 -5.77 18.80
N PHE A 192 14.71 -5.08 17.88
CA PHE A 192 16.08 -4.59 18.07
C PHE A 192 16.24 -3.77 19.35
N LYS A 193 15.33 -2.81 19.59
CA LYS A 193 15.33 -1.96 20.77
C LYS A 193 15.15 -2.70 22.11
N ARG A 194 14.61 -3.92 22.09
CA ARG A 194 14.49 -4.75 23.31
C ARG A 194 15.82 -5.36 23.74
N TYR A 195 16.79 -5.43 22.82
CA TYR A 195 18.12 -5.98 23.06
C TYR A 195 19.22 -4.90 23.07
N ASP A 196 18.93 -3.69 22.58
CA ASP A 196 19.81 -2.52 22.54
C ASP A 196 19.59 -1.64 23.79
N ASP A 197 19.96 -2.16 24.96
CA ASP A 197 19.72 -1.51 26.26
C ASP A 197 20.49 -0.20 26.43
N ASP A 198 21.70 -0.10 25.87
CA ASP A 198 22.58 1.06 25.93
C ASP A 198 22.39 2.04 24.75
N ARG A 199 21.58 1.66 23.74
CA ARG A 199 21.23 2.48 22.58
C ARG A 199 22.43 2.85 21.73
N ASP A 200 23.43 1.98 21.66
CA ASP A 200 24.64 2.18 20.87
C ASP A 200 24.43 1.76 19.40
N GLY A 201 23.33 1.06 19.10
CA GLY A 201 22.99 0.58 17.77
C GLY A 201 23.58 -0.80 17.44
N TYR A 202 24.04 -1.55 18.43
CA TYR A 202 24.56 -2.90 18.33
C TYR A 202 23.87 -3.81 19.36
N ILE A 203 23.64 -5.07 18.99
CA ILE A 203 23.09 -6.08 19.89
C ILE A 203 23.93 -7.35 19.82
N THR A 204 24.03 -8.06 20.94
CA THR A 204 24.63 -9.40 20.98
C THR A 204 23.54 -10.40 21.27
N LEU A 205 23.30 -11.33 20.34
CA LEU A 205 22.33 -12.40 20.48
C LEU A 205 23.06 -13.75 20.45
N SER A 206 22.64 -14.68 21.29
CA SER A 206 22.99 -16.09 21.11
C SER A 206 22.32 -16.66 19.85
N PHE A 207 22.80 -17.82 19.39
CA PHE A 207 22.24 -18.47 18.20
C PHE A 207 20.74 -18.76 18.33
N GLU A 208 20.29 -19.24 19.49
CA GLU A 208 18.88 -19.57 19.72
C GLU A 208 17.99 -18.34 19.82
N GLU A 209 18.46 -17.26 20.44
CA GLU A 209 17.75 -15.97 20.48
C GLU A 209 17.60 -15.39 19.06
N ALA A 210 18.66 -15.40 18.27
CA ALA A 210 18.62 -14.92 16.89
C ALA A 210 17.62 -15.72 16.04
N LEU A 211 17.61 -17.05 16.14
CA LEU A 211 16.65 -17.88 15.41
C LEU A 211 15.21 -17.66 15.90
N THR A 212 15.00 -17.52 17.21
CA THR A 212 13.69 -17.28 17.79
C THR A 212 13.08 -15.98 17.29
N GLU A 213 13.85 -14.88 17.30
CA GLU A 213 13.38 -13.58 16.80
C GLU A 213 13.11 -13.60 15.28
N ILE A 214 13.93 -14.30 14.49
CA ILE A 214 13.68 -14.46 13.05
C ILE A 214 12.36 -15.18 12.80
N LEU A 215 12.05 -16.23 13.57
CA LEU A 215 10.79 -16.96 13.45
C LEU A 215 9.59 -16.10 13.83
N LEU A 216 9.67 -15.37 14.96
CA LEU A 216 8.61 -14.47 15.43
C LEU A 216 8.34 -13.28 14.49
N LEU A 217 9.34 -12.85 13.72
CA LEU A 217 9.20 -11.80 12.71
C LEU A 217 8.57 -12.29 11.40
N GLN A 218 8.64 -13.59 11.10
CA GLN A 218 8.04 -14.17 9.89
C GLN A 218 6.54 -14.39 10.02
N GLU A 219 6.06 -14.62 11.25
CA GLU A 219 4.65 -14.60 11.61
C GLU A 219 4.10 -13.18 11.47
#